data_AF-A0A2N7VHB5-F1
#
_entry.id   AF-A0A2N7VHB5-F1
#
_cell.length_a   1.000
_cell.length_b   1.000
_cell.length_c   1.000
_cell.angle_alpha   90.00
_cell.angle_beta   90.00
_cell.angle_gamma   90.00
#
_symmetry.space_group_name_H-M   'P 1'
#
loop_
_entity.id
_entity.type
_entity.pdbx_description
1 polymer ?
#
loop_
_entity_poly.entity_id
_entity_poly.type
_entity_poly.pdbx_seq_one_letter_code
_entity_poly.pdbx_strand_id
1 'polypeptide(L)'
;MPRLPREATERLISNEILLTQLSTLDELVLLVPDQVAMILGRSKETLKEERDQGRPPPHVKTSEKGAYYYRLGDVRDYLRVLQTFITEEERAVYFKKHKINGLDEIRPLMELRNKRYQEQARLDAVGKKGMGFTSIGDFLTRALPDDEWPFTVVDGKPIDFFTSLSLGAETLPEDGVECGWLTLDDYLVMRRDAALQERQQREAAELRAVADEATTDPLPAYERPVMGGKPRGRL
;
A
#
# COMPACT_ATOMS: atom_id res chain seq x y z
N MET A 1 -19.72 12.81 -16.73
CA MET A 1 -18.59 13.60 -17.24
C MET A 1 -17.32 12.86 -16.89
N PRO A 2 -16.57 12.28 -17.85
CA PRO A 2 -15.28 11.67 -17.55
C PRO A 2 -14.32 12.80 -17.14
N ARG A 3 -13.85 12.81 -15.88
CA ARG A 3 -12.80 13.72 -15.44
C ARG A 3 -11.55 13.36 -16.26
N LEU A 4 -10.98 14.33 -16.98
CA LEU A 4 -9.68 14.18 -17.63
C LEU A 4 -8.65 13.76 -16.57
N PRO A 5 -7.70 12.85 -16.88
CA PRO A 5 -6.63 12.52 -15.96
C PRO A 5 -5.84 13.82 -15.68
N ARG A 6 -5.94 14.33 -14.44
CA ARG A 6 -5.06 15.40 -13.99
C ARG A 6 -3.63 14.91 -14.22
N GLU A 7 -2.82 15.69 -14.92
CA GLU A 7 -1.37 15.47 -14.99
C GLU A 7 -0.88 15.24 -13.56
N ALA A 8 -0.38 14.03 -13.29
CA ALA A 8 0.15 13.65 -12.00
C ALA A 8 1.41 14.48 -11.78
N THR A 9 1.24 15.70 -11.27
CA THR A 9 2.35 16.38 -10.60
C THR A 9 2.77 15.40 -9.51
N GLU A 10 3.98 14.86 -9.57
CA GLU A 10 4.48 13.89 -8.60
C GLU A 10 4.39 14.52 -7.21
N ARG A 11 3.32 14.19 -6.48
CA ARG A 11 3.06 14.75 -5.15
C ARG A 11 3.86 13.97 -4.14
N LEU A 12 4.79 14.67 -3.52
CA LEU A 12 5.75 14.10 -2.58
C LEU A 12 5.31 14.39 -1.15
N ILE A 13 5.26 13.33 -0.33
CA ILE A 13 5.21 13.49 1.12
C ILE A 13 6.56 14.08 1.55
N SER A 14 6.55 15.13 2.37
CA SER A 14 7.80 15.70 2.87
C SER A 14 8.63 14.61 3.56
N ASN A 15 9.91 14.51 3.20
CA ASN A 15 10.80 13.52 3.79
C ASN A 15 10.89 13.66 5.32
N GLU A 16 10.69 14.85 5.88
CA GLU A 16 10.67 15.05 7.33
C GLU A 16 9.46 14.36 7.99
N ILE A 17 8.28 14.49 7.36
CA ILE A 17 7.06 13.81 7.82
C ILE A 17 7.22 12.31 7.67
N LEU A 18 7.72 11.84 6.52
CA LEU A 18 8.01 10.42 6.30
C LEU A 18 8.96 9.90 7.38
N LEU A 19 10.12 10.49 7.56
CA LEU A 19 11.10 9.99 8.52
C LEU A 19 10.59 10.03 9.96
N THR A 20 9.78 11.02 10.32
CA THR A 20 9.13 11.08 11.63
C THR A 20 8.17 9.91 11.82
N GLN A 21 7.24 9.70 10.88
CA GLN A 21 6.25 8.62 10.95
C GLN A 21 6.90 7.22 10.83
N LEU A 22 7.90 7.06 9.96
CA LEU A 22 8.63 5.80 9.78
C LEU A 22 9.55 5.45 10.96
N SER A 23 9.90 6.42 11.82
CA SER A 23 10.80 6.17 12.95
C SER A 23 10.14 5.39 14.09
N THR A 24 8.81 5.39 14.16
CA THR A 24 8.04 4.71 15.21
C THR A 24 7.66 3.28 14.84
N LEU A 25 7.91 2.87 13.61
CA LEU A 25 7.55 1.56 13.07
C LEU A 25 8.71 0.57 13.16
N ASP A 26 8.38 -0.72 13.24
CA ASP A 26 9.37 -1.80 13.23
C ASP A 26 10.07 -1.89 11.86
N GLU A 27 11.40 -1.96 11.89
CA GLU A 27 12.27 -1.98 10.72
C GLU A 27 12.12 -3.25 9.88
N LEU A 28 11.66 -4.34 10.51
CA LEU A 28 11.46 -5.63 9.86
C LEU A 28 10.15 -5.71 9.08
N VAL A 29 9.27 -4.72 9.22
CA VAL A 29 8.01 -4.68 8.47
C VAL A 29 8.31 -4.70 6.98
N LEU A 30 7.63 -5.61 6.28
CA LEU A 30 7.67 -5.71 4.84
C LEU A 30 6.64 -4.75 4.22
N LEU A 31 7.07 -4.01 3.22
CA LEU A 31 6.26 -3.08 2.45
C LEU A 31 6.03 -3.61 1.04
N VAL A 32 4.82 -3.39 0.52
CA VAL A 32 4.50 -3.69 -0.88
C VAL A 32 5.07 -2.62 -1.82
N PRO A 33 5.28 -2.91 -3.11
CA PRO A 33 5.85 -1.96 -4.07
C PRO A 33 5.11 -0.63 -4.13
N ASP A 34 3.77 -0.62 -4.05
CA ASP A 34 2.95 0.58 -4.07
C ASP A 34 3.21 1.51 -2.87
N GLN A 35 3.43 0.94 -1.68
CA GLN A 35 3.79 1.72 -0.49
C GLN A 35 5.17 2.37 -0.68
N VAL A 36 6.14 1.62 -1.20
CA VAL A 36 7.50 2.14 -1.44
C VAL A 36 7.51 3.19 -2.54
N ALA A 37 6.75 2.97 -3.61
CA ALA A 37 6.55 3.94 -4.68
C ALA A 37 6.01 5.25 -4.13
N MET A 38 5.01 5.20 -3.23
CA MET A 38 4.47 6.38 -2.57
C MET A 38 5.47 7.07 -1.62
N ILE A 39 6.25 6.30 -0.85
CA ILE A 39 7.29 6.82 0.06
C ILE A 39 8.39 7.54 -0.73
N LEU A 40 8.85 6.94 -1.83
CA LEU A 40 9.95 7.47 -2.64
C LEU A 40 9.49 8.49 -3.68
N GLY A 41 8.18 8.64 -3.86
CA GLY A 41 7.61 9.49 -4.91
C GLY A 41 7.96 9.04 -6.32
N ARG A 42 7.92 7.73 -6.54
CA ARG A 42 8.24 7.11 -7.83
C ARG A 42 7.01 6.38 -8.35
N SER A 43 6.97 6.13 -9.66
CA SER A 43 5.99 5.17 -10.20
C SER A 43 6.38 3.74 -9.82
N LYS A 44 5.39 2.84 -9.80
CA LYS A 44 5.60 1.40 -9.56
C LYS A 44 6.45 0.78 -10.67
N GLU A 45 6.29 1.28 -11.90
CA GLU A 45 7.04 0.89 -13.09
C GLU A 45 8.51 1.27 -12.94
N THR A 46 8.80 2.50 -12.54
CA THR A 46 10.18 2.94 -12.25
C THR A 46 10.81 2.09 -11.17
N LEU A 47 10.09 1.83 -10.07
CA LEU A 47 10.61 1.00 -8.98
C LEU A 47 10.89 -0.45 -9.44
N LYS A 48 10.04 -0.98 -10.32
CA LYS A 48 10.25 -2.28 -10.96
C LYS A 48 11.49 -2.29 -11.85
N GLU A 49 11.66 -1.30 -12.71
CA GLU A 49 12.82 -1.18 -13.59
C GLU A 49 14.13 -1.06 -12.81
N GLU A 50 14.15 -0.24 -11.75
CA GLU A 50 15.30 -0.08 -10.87
C GLU A 50 15.67 -1.38 -10.18
N ARG A 51 14.66 -2.08 -9.66
CA ARG A 51 14.83 -3.39 -9.04
C ARG A 51 15.41 -4.41 -10.00
N ASP A 52 14.89 -4.49 -11.22
CA ASP A 52 15.34 -5.44 -12.24
C ASP A 52 16.79 -5.13 -12.68
N GLN A 53 17.25 -3.89 -12.52
CA GLN A 53 18.64 -3.47 -12.69
C GLN A 53 19.52 -3.64 -11.43
N GLY A 54 18.96 -4.16 -10.33
CA GLY A 54 19.67 -4.32 -9.05
C GLY A 54 19.98 -3.00 -8.34
N ARG A 55 19.25 -1.93 -8.63
CA ARG A 55 19.37 -0.64 -7.94
C ARG A 55 18.62 -0.65 -6.61
N PRO A 56 19.04 0.18 -5.64
CA PRO A 56 18.32 0.34 -4.37
C PRO A 56 16.90 0.94 -4.58
N PRO A 57 15.98 0.79 -3.61
CA PRO A 57 16.19 0.16 -2.30
C PRO A 57 16.30 -1.38 -2.34
N PRO A 58 17.00 -2.00 -1.38
CA PRO A 58 17.04 -3.46 -1.23
C PRO A 58 15.64 -4.06 -1.15
N HIS A 59 15.47 -5.23 -1.75
CA HIS A 59 14.20 -5.93 -1.84
C HIS A 59 14.38 -7.40 -1.50
N VAL A 60 13.29 -8.04 -1.06
CA VAL A 60 13.22 -9.46 -0.74
C VAL A 60 12.11 -10.10 -1.54
N LYS A 61 12.29 -11.38 -1.89
CA LYS A 61 11.25 -12.25 -2.41
C LYS A 61 10.90 -13.29 -1.35
N THR A 62 9.61 -13.55 -1.16
CA THR A 62 9.14 -14.62 -0.26
C THR A 62 9.23 -16.01 -0.90
N SER A 63 9.18 -16.09 -2.25
CA SER A 63 9.39 -17.32 -3.01
C SER A 63 9.94 -17.01 -4.41
N GLU A 64 10.42 -18.02 -5.16
CA GLU A 64 10.98 -17.81 -6.51
C GLU A 64 10.03 -17.09 -7.46
N LYS A 65 8.72 -17.40 -7.36
CA LYS A 65 7.62 -16.79 -8.12
C LYS A 65 6.79 -15.78 -7.31
N GLY A 66 7.21 -15.47 -6.08
CA GLY A 66 6.46 -14.63 -5.16
C GLY A 66 6.59 -13.14 -5.49
N ALA A 67 5.74 -12.36 -4.81
CA ALA A 67 5.80 -10.92 -4.85
C ALA A 67 7.12 -10.37 -4.27
N TYR A 68 7.47 -9.16 -4.70
CA TYR A 68 8.61 -8.42 -4.17
C TYR A 68 8.17 -7.54 -3.02
N TYR A 69 8.93 -7.58 -1.94
CA TYR A 69 8.72 -6.72 -0.78
C TYR A 69 10.00 -5.95 -0.44
N TYR A 70 9.84 -4.90 0.35
CA TYR A 70 10.93 -4.06 0.80
C TYR A 70 10.87 -3.96 2.32
N ARG A 71 11.99 -4.13 3.01
CA ARG A 71 12.01 -3.92 4.45
C ARG A 71 11.93 -2.44 4.74
N LEU A 72 11.11 -2.06 5.72
CA LEU A 72 10.95 -0.67 6.09
C LEU A 72 12.28 -0.03 6.54
N GLY A 73 13.10 -0.77 7.28
CA GLY A 73 14.44 -0.33 7.69
C GLY A 73 15.30 0.09 6.49
N ASP A 74 15.34 -0.75 5.46
CA ASP A 74 16.13 -0.51 4.24
C ASP A 74 15.61 0.70 3.45
N VAL A 75 14.28 0.84 3.34
CA VAL A 75 13.65 1.99 2.67
C VAL A 75 13.93 3.29 3.44
N ARG A 76 13.84 3.25 4.77
CA ARG A 76 14.11 4.39 5.65
C ARG A 76 15.58 4.82 5.58
N ASP A 77 16.51 3.86 5.55
CA ASP A 77 17.92 4.17 5.39
C ASP A 77 18.24 4.67 3.99
N TYR A 78 17.58 4.14 2.96
CA TYR A 78 17.65 4.69 1.62
C TYR A 78 17.15 6.14 1.55
N LEU A 79 16.01 6.47 2.14
CA LEU A 79 15.50 7.85 2.26
C LEU A 79 16.50 8.78 2.95
N ARG A 80 17.08 8.34 4.06
CA ARG A 80 18.11 9.11 4.79
C ARG A 80 19.34 9.35 3.91
N VAL A 81 19.73 8.35 3.13
CA VAL A 81 20.83 8.45 2.18
C VAL A 81 20.51 9.40 1.03
N LEU A 82 19.29 9.37 0.47
CA LEU A 82 18.86 10.31 -0.56
C LEU A 82 18.97 11.77 -0.11
N GLN A 83 18.78 12.06 1.18
CA GLN A 83 18.96 13.40 1.72
C GLN A 83 20.43 13.80 1.91
N THR A 84 21.35 12.84 1.90
CA THR A 84 22.77 13.05 2.26
C THR A 84 23.64 13.34 1.04
N PHE A 85 23.29 12.84 -0.15
CA PHE A 85 24.10 12.98 -1.36
C PHE A 85 23.48 13.95 -2.36
N ILE A 86 24.34 14.73 -3.02
CA ILE A 86 23.92 15.72 -4.02
C ILE A 86 23.68 15.02 -5.37
N THR A 87 24.30 13.86 -5.63
CA THR A 87 24.23 13.15 -6.92
C THR A 87 24.00 11.63 -6.79
N GLU A 88 23.42 11.02 -7.83
CA GLU A 88 23.17 9.55 -7.89
C GLU A 88 24.44 8.71 -7.98
N GLU A 89 25.52 9.27 -8.55
CA GLU A 89 26.78 8.57 -8.76
C GLU A 89 27.54 8.38 -7.43
N GLU A 90 27.58 9.41 -6.59
CA GLU A 90 28.10 9.32 -5.21
C GLU A 90 27.33 8.28 -4.40
N ARG A 91 26.01 8.23 -4.57
CA ARG A 91 25.10 7.28 -3.92
C ARG A 91 25.40 5.83 -4.33
N ALA A 92 25.51 5.55 -5.63
CA ALA A 92 25.78 4.21 -6.14
C ALA A 92 27.17 3.69 -5.75
N VAL A 93 28.18 4.56 -5.77
CA VAL A 93 29.55 4.23 -5.32
C VAL A 93 29.57 3.95 -3.82
N TYR A 94 28.84 4.73 -3.02
CA TYR A 94 28.80 4.57 -1.57
C TYR A 94 28.22 3.21 -1.14
N PHE A 95 27.02 2.85 -1.65
CA PHE A 95 26.37 1.57 -1.31
C PHE A 95 27.19 0.36 -1.79
N LYS A 96 27.77 0.44 -3.00
CA LYS A 96 28.61 -0.62 -3.55
C LYS A 96 29.91 -0.80 -2.76
N LYS A 97 30.50 0.29 -2.26
CA LYS A 97 31.78 0.29 -1.53
C LYS A 97 31.65 -0.24 -0.10
N HIS A 98 30.56 0.06 0.59
CA HIS A 98 30.46 -0.21 2.02
C HIS A 98 29.79 -1.55 2.35
N LYS A 99 29.30 -2.31 1.35
CA LYS A 99 28.60 -3.61 1.58
C LYS A 99 27.61 -3.55 2.76
N ILE A 100 26.93 -2.41 2.91
CA ILE A 100 26.16 -2.08 4.10
C ILE A 100 25.07 -3.15 4.26
N ASN A 101 25.22 -3.96 5.30
CA ASN A 101 24.38 -5.10 5.66
C ASN A 101 23.81 -4.95 7.09
N GLY A 102 23.74 -3.74 7.65
CA GLY A 102 23.17 -3.52 8.99
C GLY A 102 23.51 -2.19 9.67
N LEU A 103 22.77 -1.91 10.74
CA LEU A 103 22.59 -0.62 11.46
C LEU A 103 23.86 0.03 12.04
N ASP A 104 24.93 -0.73 12.31
CA ASP A 104 26.03 -0.27 13.16
C ASP A 104 27.01 0.71 12.48
N GLU A 105 27.04 0.77 11.15
CA GLU A 105 28.00 1.59 10.40
C GLU A 105 27.51 3.01 10.09
N ILE A 106 26.25 3.34 10.41
CA ILE A 106 25.61 4.61 10.07
C ILE A 106 25.83 5.68 11.16
N ARG A 107 26.25 5.29 12.37
CA ARG A 107 26.27 6.16 13.57
C ARG A 107 27.11 7.45 13.44
N PRO A 108 28.34 7.45 12.87
CA PRO A 108 29.13 8.68 12.71
C PRO A 108 28.50 9.66 11.71
N LEU A 109 27.76 9.15 10.72
CA LEU A 109 27.02 9.95 9.75
C LEU A 109 25.77 10.57 10.37
N MET A 110 25.13 9.90 11.33
CA MET A 110 24.01 10.45 12.08
C MET A 110 24.39 11.69 12.90
N GLU A 111 25.58 11.71 13.50
CA GLU A 111 26.05 12.85 14.31
C GLU A 111 26.40 14.08 13.46
N LEU A 112 27.10 13.89 12.35
CA LEU A 112 27.42 14.98 11.41
C LEU A 112 26.15 15.56 10.76
N ARG A 113 25.16 14.69 10.51
CA ARG A 113 23.85 15.02 9.95
C ARG A 113 22.94 15.77 10.93
N ASN A 114 22.86 15.36 12.20
CA ASN A 114 22.05 16.05 13.21
C ASN A 114 22.48 17.51 13.39
N LYS A 115 23.79 17.81 13.27
CA LYS A 115 24.29 19.18 13.25
C LYS A 115 23.77 19.99 12.06
N ARG A 116 23.86 19.45 10.83
CA ARG A 116 23.36 20.14 9.62
C ARG A 116 21.84 20.30 9.61
N TYR A 117 21.10 19.31 10.10
CA TYR A 117 19.64 19.39 10.23
C TYR A 117 19.20 20.52 11.16
N GLN A 118 19.88 20.69 12.31
CA GLN A 118 19.58 21.80 13.21
C GLN A 118 19.89 23.17 12.60
N GLU A 119 20.88 23.26 11.70
CA GLU A 119 21.17 24.49 10.96
C GLU A 119 20.18 24.73 9.81
N GLN A 120 19.80 23.70 9.05
CA GLN A 120 18.87 23.78 7.93
C GLN A 120 17.42 24.04 8.37
N ALA A 121 16.97 23.42 9.47
CA ALA A 121 15.64 23.64 10.04
C ALA A 121 15.44 25.07 10.56
N ARG A 122 16.52 25.81 10.86
CA ARG A 122 16.46 27.24 11.15
C ARG A 122 16.26 28.10 9.90
N LEU A 123 16.59 27.58 8.72
CA LEU A 123 16.51 28.27 7.43
C LEU A 123 15.21 27.94 6.66
N ASP A 124 14.70 26.71 6.77
CA ASP A 124 13.52 26.23 6.03
C ASP A 124 12.16 26.65 6.64
N ALA A 125 12.15 27.48 7.69
CA ALA A 125 10.93 28.06 8.28
C ALA A 125 10.20 29.06 7.34
N VAL A 126 10.71 29.29 6.14
CA VAL A 126 10.12 30.18 5.13
C VAL A 126 9.70 29.37 3.90
N GLY A 127 8.44 28.91 3.87
CA GLY A 127 7.69 28.80 2.62
C GLY A 127 7.61 27.45 1.89
N LYS A 128 7.80 26.30 2.53
CA LYS A 128 7.39 25.01 1.93
C LYS A 128 5.95 24.66 2.33
N LYS A 129 5.08 24.52 1.34
CA LYS A 129 3.71 24.02 1.46
C LYS A 129 3.75 22.51 1.78
N GLY A 130 4.19 22.18 3.00
CA GLY A 130 4.07 20.82 3.53
C GLY A 130 2.60 20.42 3.60
N MET A 131 2.33 19.13 3.76
CA MET A 131 0.99 18.65 4.07
C MET A 131 0.45 19.48 5.24
N GLY A 132 -0.68 20.18 5.02
CA GLY A 132 -1.29 21.05 6.05
C GLY A 132 -1.83 20.28 7.25
N PHE A 133 -1.72 18.95 7.22
CA PHE A 133 -2.25 18.02 8.19
C PHE A 133 -1.12 17.11 8.70
N THR A 134 -1.22 16.77 9.98
CA THR A 134 -0.20 15.95 10.68
C THR A 134 -0.63 14.50 10.92
N SER A 135 -1.93 14.23 10.77
CA SER A 135 -2.52 12.90 10.95
C SER A 135 -3.84 12.80 10.18
N ILE A 136 -4.34 11.57 9.97
CA ILE A 136 -5.66 11.35 9.37
C ILE A 136 -6.79 12.01 10.18
N GLY A 137 -6.69 12.03 11.51
CA GLY A 137 -7.69 12.69 12.35
C GLY A 137 -7.74 14.21 12.12
N ASP A 138 -6.56 14.83 11.98
CA ASP A 138 -6.40 16.25 11.65
C ASP A 138 -6.96 16.55 10.24
N PHE A 139 -6.67 15.68 9.26
CA PHE A 139 -7.25 15.74 7.92
C PHE A 139 -8.77 15.67 7.95
N LEU A 140 -9.37 14.62 8.55
CA LEU A 140 -10.82 14.45 8.58
C LEU A 140 -11.56 15.58 9.32
N THR A 141 -10.88 16.29 10.23
CA THR A 141 -11.50 17.38 11.01
C THR A 141 -11.40 18.74 10.30
N ARG A 142 -10.33 18.98 9.54
CA ARG A 142 -10.00 20.34 9.04
C ARG A 142 -9.88 20.44 7.53
N ALA A 143 -9.83 19.32 6.82
CA ALA A 143 -9.71 19.30 5.37
C ALA A 143 -10.95 19.88 4.72
N LEU A 144 -10.71 20.66 3.66
CA LEU A 144 -11.71 21.03 2.68
C LEU A 144 -11.94 19.86 1.70
N PRO A 145 -13.05 19.85 0.94
CA PRO A 145 -13.37 18.75 0.02
C PRO A 145 -12.26 18.41 -0.98
N ASP A 146 -11.52 19.42 -1.46
CA ASP A 146 -10.42 19.28 -2.42
C ASP A 146 -9.04 19.04 -1.78
N ASP A 147 -8.95 19.09 -0.44
CA ASP A 147 -7.71 18.77 0.25
C ASP A 147 -7.44 17.27 0.17
N GLU A 148 -6.16 16.91 0.09
CA GLU A 148 -5.74 15.56 -0.20
C GLU A 148 -4.87 14.97 0.90
N TRP A 149 -4.95 13.66 1.03
CA TRP A 149 -4.19 12.87 1.99
C TRP A 149 -3.73 11.55 1.36
N PRO A 150 -2.59 11.00 1.77
CA PRO A 150 -2.14 9.70 1.28
C PRO A 150 -2.99 8.57 1.86
N PHE A 151 -3.44 7.68 1.00
CA PHE A 151 -4.19 6.47 1.38
C PHE A 151 -3.60 5.23 0.72
N THR A 152 -3.83 4.10 1.38
CA THR A 152 -3.74 2.77 0.76
C THR A 152 -5.16 2.28 0.54
N VAL A 153 -5.47 1.77 -0.64
CA VAL A 153 -6.77 1.19 -0.99
C VAL A 153 -6.58 -0.32 -1.04
N VAL A 154 -7.40 -1.03 -0.26
CA VAL A 154 -7.41 -2.49 -0.18
C VAL A 154 -8.84 -2.96 -0.41
N ASP A 155 -9.08 -3.75 -1.45
CA ASP A 155 -10.42 -4.23 -1.84
C ASP A 155 -11.46 -3.10 -1.94
N GLY A 156 -11.06 -1.97 -2.54
CA GLY A 156 -11.90 -0.77 -2.67
C GLY A 156 -12.09 0.05 -1.39
N LYS A 157 -11.46 -0.34 -0.27
CA LYS A 157 -11.56 0.35 1.02
C LYS A 157 -10.31 1.22 1.24
N PRO A 158 -10.45 2.54 1.35
CA PRO A 158 -9.33 3.39 1.68
C PRO A 158 -9.01 3.30 3.18
N ILE A 159 -7.75 3.03 3.48
CA ILE A 159 -7.14 3.07 4.81
C ILE A 159 -6.04 4.14 4.82
N ASP A 160 -5.86 4.79 5.97
CA ASP A 160 -4.79 5.77 6.15
C ASP A 160 -3.43 5.16 5.79
N PHE A 161 -2.64 5.88 4.99
CA PHE A 161 -1.37 5.38 4.49
C PHE A 161 -0.39 5.01 5.61
N PHE A 162 -0.22 5.87 6.61
CA PHE A 162 0.72 5.58 7.71
C PHE A 162 0.26 4.42 8.58
N THR A 163 -1.05 4.27 8.76
CA THR A 163 -1.65 3.10 9.39
C THR A 163 -1.38 1.83 8.59
N SER A 164 -1.46 1.87 7.25
CA SER A 164 -1.18 0.71 6.38
C SER A 164 0.27 0.24 6.46
N LEU A 165 1.21 1.16 6.70
CA LEU A 165 2.61 0.80 6.92
C LEU A 165 2.82 0.01 8.21
N SER A 166 1.98 0.21 9.23
CA SER A 166 2.06 -0.53 10.51
C SER A 166 1.50 -1.95 10.40
N LEU A 167 0.54 -2.16 9.50
CA LEU A 167 -0.07 -3.46 9.22
C LEU A 167 0.92 -4.41 8.54
N GLY A 168 1.82 -3.86 7.70
CA GLY A 168 2.80 -4.62 6.94
C GLY A 168 2.19 -5.48 5.84
N ALA A 169 3.04 -6.00 4.97
CA ALA A 169 2.61 -6.77 3.81
C ALA A 169 2.03 -8.15 4.15
N GLU A 170 2.19 -8.64 5.39
CA GLU A 170 1.64 -9.94 5.82
C GLU A 170 0.13 -9.90 6.03
N THR A 171 -0.44 -8.73 6.32
CA THR A 171 -1.87 -8.55 6.53
C THR A 171 -2.58 -7.92 5.33
N LEU A 172 -1.81 -7.40 4.38
CA LEU A 172 -2.31 -6.89 3.11
C LEU A 172 -2.38 -8.01 2.08
N PRO A 173 -3.38 -8.02 1.18
CA PRO A 173 -3.42 -8.98 0.09
C PRO A 173 -2.22 -8.76 -0.85
N GLU A 174 -1.73 -9.83 -1.49
CA GLU A 174 -0.61 -9.74 -2.44
C GLU A 174 -0.97 -8.88 -3.66
N ASP A 175 -2.23 -8.93 -4.08
CA ASP A 175 -2.80 -8.17 -5.20
C ASP A 175 -3.90 -7.23 -4.71
N GLY A 176 -4.19 -6.17 -5.49
CA GLY A 176 -5.29 -5.24 -5.19
C GLY A 176 -4.98 -4.18 -4.13
N VAL A 177 -3.71 -4.04 -3.74
CA VAL A 177 -3.22 -2.93 -2.92
C VAL A 177 -2.77 -1.80 -3.83
N GLU A 178 -3.43 -0.64 -3.72
CA GLU A 178 -3.07 0.56 -4.47
C GLU A 178 -2.78 1.70 -3.49
N CYS A 179 -1.72 2.46 -3.71
CA CYS A 179 -1.42 3.65 -2.89
C CYS A 179 -1.60 4.90 -3.73
N GLY A 180 -2.23 5.92 -3.15
CA GLY A 180 -2.57 7.12 -3.89
C GLY A 180 -3.02 8.27 -3.01
N TRP A 181 -3.06 9.45 -3.60
CA TRP A 181 -3.62 10.64 -2.97
C TRP A 181 -5.10 10.69 -3.26
N LEU A 182 -5.93 10.73 -2.21
CA LEU A 182 -7.37 10.92 -2.35
C LEU A 182 -7.74 12.28 -1.77
N THR A 183 -8.69 12.95 -2.44
CA THR A 183 -9.37 14.11 -1.84
C THR A 183 -10.27 13.65 -0.70
N LEU A 184 -10.66 14.56 0.20
CA LEU A 184 -11.63 14.23 1.24
C LEU A 184 -12.96 13.73 0.63
N ASP A 185 -13.43 14.34 -0.45
CA ASP A 185 -14.65 13.92 -1.14
C ASP A 185 -14.52 12.49 -1.71
N ASP A 186 -13.43 12.21 -2.43
CA ASP A 186 -13.18 10.87 -2.99
C ASP A 186 -13.08 9.81 -1.87
N TYR A 187 -12.39 10.13 -0.77
CA TYR A 187 -12.30 9.25 0.40
C TYR A 187 -13.69 8.94 0.98
N LEU A 188 -14.54 9.95 1.18
CA LEU A 188 -15.88 9.77 1.75
C LEU A 188 -16.79 8.96 0.83
N VAL A 189 -16.71 9.19 -0.49
CA VAL A 189 -17.43 8.40 -1.50
C VAL A 189 -17.00 6.94 -1.43
N MET A 190 -15.70 6.66 -1.46
CA MET A 190 -15.18 5.29 -1.39
C MET A 190 -15.56 4.59 -0.09
N ARG A 191 -15.50 5.28 1.06
CA ARG A 191 -15.92 4.72 2.36
C ARG A 191 -17.42 4.39 2.39
N ARG A 192 -18.25 5.25 1.81
CA ARG A 192 -19.70 5.01 1.70
C ARG A 192 -19.97 3.78 0.83
N ASP A 193 -19.34 3.71 -0.34
CA ASP A 193 -19.56 2.63 -1.29
C ASP A 193 -19.07 1.29 -0.72
N ALA A 194 -17.93 1.29 -0.01
CA ALA A 194 -17.46 0.13 0.74
C ALA A 194 -18.44 -0.33 1.82
N ALA A 195 -19.03 0.59 2.60
CA ALA A 195 -20.01 0.25 3.62
C ALA A 195 -21.31 -0.34 3.02
N LEU A 196 -21.72 0.15 1.85
CA LEU A 196 -22.85 -0.41 1.10
C LEU A 196 -22.54 -1.83 0.61
N GLN A 197 -21.36 -2.07 0.07
CA GLN A 197 -20.92 -3.40 -0.38
C GLN A 197 -20.85 -4.40 0.78
N GLU A 198 -20.26 -4.02 1.93
CA GLU A 198 -20.21 -4.87 3.12
C GLU A 198 -21.61 -5.29 3.59
N ARG A 199 -22.55 -4.33 3.58
CA ARG A 199 -23.94 -4.60 3.94
C ARG A 199 -24.59 -5.59 2.96
N GLN A 200 -24.42 -5.39 1.66
CA GLN A 200 -24.94 -6.29 0.63
C GLN A 200 -24.35 -7.69 0.74
N GLN A 201 -23.05 -7.81 0.99
CA GLN A 201 -22.38 -9.10 1.17
C GLN A 201 -22.91 -9.84 2.40
N ARG A 202 -23.14 -9.11 3.51
CA ARG A 202 -23.72 -9.70 4.73
C ARG A 202 -25.14 -10.18 4.49
N GLU A 203 -26.00 -9.37 3.89
CA GLU A 203 -27.38 -9.74 3.56
C GLU A 203 -27.41 -10.95 2.61
N ALA A 204 -26.52 -11.00 1.61
CA ALA A 204 -26.40 -12.14 0.70
C ALA A 204 -25.90 -13.42 1.40
N ALA A 205 -24.95 -13.30 2.33
CA ALA A 205 -24.45 -14.43 3.11
C ALA A 205 -25.54 -14.99 4.05
N GLU A 206 -26.34 -14.12 4.67
CA GLU A 206 -27.48 -14.50 5.50
C GLU A 206 -28.55 -15.23 4.66
N LEU A 207 -28.89 -14.70 3.47
CA LEU A 207 -29.83 -15.36 2.55
C LEU A 207 -29.33 -16.73 2.09
N ARG A 208 -28.02 -16.86 1.81
CA ARG A 208 -27.41 -18.13 1.42
C ARG A 208 -27.45 -19.14 2.56
N ALA A 209 -27.13 -18.72 3.79
CA ALA A 209 -27.22 -19.58 4.96
C ALA A 209 -28.65 -20.10 5.19
N VAL A 210 -29.66 -19.25 5.03
CA VAL A 210 -31.08 -19.64 5.12
C VAL A 210 -31.47 -20.62 4.01
N ALA A 211 -30.98 -20.41 2.78
CA ALA A 211 -31.26 -21.31 1.66
C ALA A 211 -30.61 -22.69 1.87
N ASP A 212 -29.37 -22.75 2.37
CA ASP A 212 -28.67 -24.00 2.68
C ASP A 212 -29.38 -24.76 3.80
N GLU A 213 -29.90 -24.06 4.83
CA GLU A 213 -30.72 -24.66 5.90
C GLU A 213 -32.04 -25.25 5.37
N ALA A 214 -32.72 -24.53 4.47
CA ALA A 214 -33.98 -24.98 3.87
C ALA A 214 -33.84 -26.17 2.90
N THR A 215 -32.62 -26.46 2.42
CA THR A 215 -32.34 -27.55 1.44
C THR A 215 -31.94 -28.87 2.11
N THR A 216 -32.17 -29.02 3.42
CA THR A 216 -31.85 -30.25 4.16
C THR A 216 -32.84 -31.40 3.94
N ASP A 217 -33.98 -31.18 3.30
CA ASP A 217 -34.87 -32.26 2.90
C ASP A 217 -34.26 -33.06 1.72
N PRO A 218 -34.03 -34.37 1.87
CA PRO A 218 -33.51 -35.18 0.78
C PRO A 218 -34.46 -35.10 -0.40
N LEU A 219 -33.94 -34.69 -1.55
CA LEU A 219 -34.71 -34.62 -2.80
C LEU A 219 -35.50 -35.92 -2.96
N PRO A 220 -36.82 -35.86 -3.21
CA PRO A 220 -37.63 -37.05 -3.38
C PRO A 220 -36.97 -37.92 -4.46
N ALA A 221 -36.71 -39.18 -4.13
CA ALA A 221 -36.11 -40.13 -5.05
C ALA A 221 -36.90 -40.09 -6.36
N TYR A 222 -36.26 -39.60 -7.42
CA TYR A 222 -36.89 -39.53 -8.73
C TYR A 222 -37.07 -40.97 -9.23
N GLU A 223 -38.26 -41.54 -8.98
CA GLU A 223 -38.64 -42.82 -9.58
C GLU A 223 -38.70 -42.62 -11.09
N ARG A 224 -37.67 -43.14 -11.79
CA ARG A 224 -37.69 -43.17 -13.25
C ARG A 224 -38.97 -43.91 -13.68
N PRO A 225 -39.83 -43.30 -14.51
CA PRO A 225 -40.97 -44.01 -15.05
C PRO A 225 -40.47 -45.26 -15.77
N VAL A 226 -40.86 -46.43 -15.26
CA VAL A 226 -40.57 -47.69 -15.93
C VAL A 226 -41.43 -47.69 -17.19
N MET A 227 -40.85 -47.23 -18.30
CA MET A 227 -41.47 -47.33 -19.62
C MET A 227 -41.62 -48.81 -19.93
N GLY A 228 -42.81 -49.35 -19.67
CA GLY A 228 -43.19 -50.72 -19.97
C GLY A 228 -43.09 -50.99 -21.46
N GLY A 229 -41.91 -51.43 -21.90
CA GLY A 229 -41.68 -51.95 -23.23
C GLY A 229 -42.51 -53.21 -23.42
N LYS A 230 -43.58 -53.12 -24.24
CA LYS A 230 -44.35 -54.28 -24.68
C LYS A 230 -43.41 -55.31 -25.32
N PRO A 231 -43.45 -56.59 -24.92
CA PRO A 231 -42.71 -57.64 -25.61
C PRO A 231 -43.31 -57.82 -27.00
N ARG A 232 -42.52 -57.58 -28.05
CA ARG A 232 -42.90 -57.95 -29.41
C ARG A 232 -42.92 -59.47 -29.50
N GLY A 233 -44.12 -60.04 -29.62
CA GLY A 233 -44.32 -61.44 -29.96
C GLY A 233 -43.65 -61.76 -31.31
N ARG A 234 -42.89 -62.85 -31.34
CA ARG A 234 -42.43 -63.49 -32.57
C ARG A 234 -43.62 -64.18 -33.25
N LEU A 235 -43.79 -63.90 -34.53
CA LEU A 235 -44.41 -64.79 -35.52
C LEU A 235 -43.32 -65.19 -36.51
#